data_AF-A0A832UMM0-F1
#
_entry.id   AF-A0A832UMM0-F1
#
_cell.length_a   1.000
_cell.length_b   1.000
_cell.length_c   1.000
_cell.angle_alpha   90.00
_cell.angle_beta   90.00
_cell.angle_gamma   90.00
#
_symmetry.space_group_name_H-M   'P 1'
#
loop_
_entity.id
_entity.type
_entity.pdbx_description
1 polymer ?
#
loop_
_entity_poly.entity_id
_entity_poly.type
_entity_poly.pdbx_seq_one_letter_code
_entity_poly.pdbx_strand_id
1 'polypeptide(L)' 'MSPRYYISTTILIGFLTFAISYWQKKQTGREISVIFIKVVTATAVIVGGVLAVVWLLAYLGVAESGFFL' A
#
# COMPACT_ATOMS: atom_id res chain seq x y z
N MET A 1 8.02 -13.21 10.41
CA MET A 1 8.89 -12.57 9.41
C MET A 1 9.19 -11.14 9.84
N SER A 2 10.42 -10.65 9.69
CA SER A 2 10.74 -9.28 10.11
C SER A 2 10.11 -8.26 9.14
N PRO A 3 9.48 -7.17 9.63
CA PRO A 3 8.97 -6.07 8.80
C PRO A 3 9.98 -5.52 7.78
N ARG A 4 11.28 -5.67 8.09
CA ARG A 4 12.41 -5.28 7.22
C ARG A 4 12.33 -5.92 5.83
N TYR A 5 11.90 -7.18 5.72
CA TYR A 5 11.80 -7.87 4.43
C TYR A 5 10.69 -7.28 3.55
N TYR A 6 9.58 -6.88 4.16
CA TYR A 6 8.48 -6.22 3.44
C TYR A 6 8.92 -4.86 2.93
N ILE A 7 9.60 -4.07 3.76
CA ILE A 7 10.12 -2.75 3.36
C ILE A 7 11.10 -2.88 2.19
N SER A 8 12.08 -3.78 2.28
CA SER A 8 13.05 -4.01 1.21
C SER A 8 12.38 -4.47 -0.09
N THR A 9 11.39 -5.36 0.00
CA THR A 9 10.66 -5.87 -1.15
C THR A 9 9.81 -4.78 -1.80
N THR A 10 9.12 -3.96 -1.02
CA THR A 10 8.34 -2.82 -1.53
C THR A 10 9.21 -1.81 -2.25
N ILE A 11 10.41 -1.49 -1.72
CA ILE A 11 11.36 -0.59 -2.39
C ILE A 11 11.82 -1.17 -3.72
N LEU A 12 12.19 -2.46 -3.76
CA LEU A 12 12.63 -3.14 -4.98
C LEU A 12 11.54 -3.14 -6.05
N ILE A 13 10.30 -3.47 -5.67
CA ILE A 13 9.15 -3.47 -6.59
C ILE A 13 8.88 -2.05 -7.11
N GLY A 14 8.95 -1.03 -6.25
CA GLY A 14 8.78 0.36 -6.66
C GLY A 14 9.82 0.80 -7.70
N PHE A 15 11.08 0.44 -7.49
CA PHE A 15 12.17 0.76 -8.41
C PHE A 15 12.02 0.04 -9.77
N LEU A 16 11.73 -1.25 -9.76
CA LEU A 16 11.48 -2.03 -10.99
C LEU A 16 10.28 -1.49 -11.77
N THR A 17 9.19 -1.17 -11.07
CA THR A 17 7.99 -0.60 -11.71
C THR A 17 8.31 0.74 -12.38
N PHE A 18 9.10 1.59 -11.71
CA PHE A 18 9.54 2.85 -12.28
C PHE A 18 10.41 2.64 -13.53
N ALA A 19 11.40 1.74 -13.43
CA ALA A 19 12.29 1.41 -14.54
C ALA A 19 11.53 0.87 -15.76
N ILE A 20 10.56 -0.02 -15.55
CA ILE A 20 9.73 -0.59 -16.62
C ILE A 20 8.84 0.49 -17.24
N SER A 21 8.19 1.35 -16.43
CA SER A 21 7.30 2.40 -16.95
C SER A 21 8.08 3.45 -17.75
N TYR A 22 9.30 3.77 -17.31
CA TYR A 22 10.20 4.65 -18.03
C TYR A 22 10.68 4.04 -19.37
N TRP A 23 11.10 2.78 -19.35
CA TRP A 23 11.66 2.10 -20.53
C TRP A 23 10.60 1.74 -21.58
N GLN A 24 9.48 1.12 -21.16
CA GLN A 24 8.46 0.64 -22.08
C GLN A 24 7.43 1.69 -22.48
N LYS A 25 6.91 2.47 -21.51
CA LYS A 25 5.84 3.44 -21.80
C LYS A 25 6.37 4.81 -22.23
N LYS A 26 7.70 5.04 -22.15
CA LYS A 26 8.33 6.36 -22.32
C LYS A 26 7.62 7.46 -21.53
N GLN A 27 6.96 7.08 -20.44
CA GLN A 27 6.22 8.02 -19.61
C GLN A 27 7.23 8.90 -18.88
N THR A 28 6.89 10.17 -18.79
CA THR A 28 7.70 11.14 -18.06
C THR A 28 7.67 10.78 -16.58
N GLY A 29 8.77 11.02 -15.85
CA GLY A 29 8.82 10.75 -14.40
C GLY A 29 7.66 11.37 -13.62
N ARG A 30 7.14 12.51 -14.09
CA ARG A 30 5.93 13.17 -13.55
C ARG A 30 4.66 12.31 -13.71
N GLU A 31 4.44 11.68 -14.85
CA GLU A 31 3.25 10.85 -15.09
C GLU A 31 3.29 9.58 -14.24
N ILE A 32 4.46 8.95 -14.15
CA ILE A 32 4.69 7.77 -13.30
C ILE A 32 4.43 8.13 -11.84
N SER A 33 4.91 9.30 -11.38
CA SER A 33 4.70 9.77 -10.01
C SER A 33 3.22 10.04 -9.70
N VAL A 34 2.47 10.63 -10.63
CA VAL A 34 1.03 10.88 -10.47
C VAL A 34 0.25 9.57 -10.36
N ILE A 35 0.56 8.57 -11.20
CA ILE A 35 -0.06 7.25 -11.15
C ILE A 35 0.30 6.55 -9.84
N PHE A 36 1.57 6.61 -9.44
CA PHE A 36 2.05 6.03 -8.20
C PHE A 36 1.32 6.62 -6.98
N ILE A 37 1.19 7.95 -6.91
CA ILE A 37 0.44 8.63 -5.83
C ILE A 37 -1.01 8.14 -5.80
N LYS A 38 -1.69 8.04 -6.96
CA LYS A 38 -3.07 7.51 -7.01
C LYS A 38 -3.16 6.10 -6.44
N VAL A 39 -2.21 5.22 -6.78
CA VAL A 39 -2.16 3.84 -6.26
C VAL A 39 -1.94 3.85 -4.76
N VAL A 40 -0.94 4.60 -4.26
CA VAL A 40 -0.63 4.69 -2.83
C VAL A 40 -1.82 5.24 -2.04
N THR A 41 -2.48 6.30 -2.53
CA THR A 41 -3.68 6.85 -1.91
C THR A 41 -4.82 5.84 -1.88
N ALA A 42 -5.08 5.13 -2.98
CA ALA A 42 -6.13 4.11 -3.02
C ALA A 42 -5.84 2.97 -2.02
N THR A 43 -4.59 2.49 -1.97
CA THR A 43 -4.19 1.48 -0.99
C THR A 43 -4.34 1.97 0.45
N ALA A 44 -3.93 3.21 0.75
CA ALA A 44 -4.08 3.80 2.08
C ALA A 44 -5.55 3.93 2.50
N VAL A 45 -6.43 4.32 1.58
CA VAL A 45 -7.88 4.39 1.84
C VAL A 45 -8.45 3.02 2.13
N ILE A 46 -8.09 2.00 1.34
CA ILE A 46 -8.57 0.63 1.54
C ILE A 46 -8.09 0.08 2.89
N VAL A 47 -6.79 0.17 3.17
CA VAL A 47 -6.20 -0.32 4.42
C VAL A 47 -6.79 0.42 5.62
N GLY A 48 -6.87 1.75 5.55
CA GLY A 48 -7.46 2.57 6.60
C GLY A 48 -8.94 2.24 6.84
N GLY A 49 -9.70 2.01 5.77
CA GLY A 49 -11.10 1.59 5.85
C GLY A 49 -11.25 0.22 6.54
N VAL A 50 -10.43 -0.76 6.18
CA VAL A 50 -10.42 -2.08 6.83
C VAL A 50 -10.08 -1.93 8.33
N LEU A 51 -9.04 -1.16 8.66
CA LEU A 51 -8.66 -0.92 10.05
C LEU A 51 -9.79 -0.26 10.85
N ALA A 52 -10.47 0.75 10.28
CA ALA A 52 -11.59 1.42 10.93
C ALA A 52 -12.77 0.48 11.18
N VAL A 53 -13.12 -0.37 10.20
CA VAL A 53 -14.20 -1.37 10.34
C VAL A 53 -13.86 -2.37 11.45
N VAL A 54 -12.63 -2.89 11.47
CA VAL A 54 -12.18 -3.82 12.51
C VAL A 54 -12.27 -3.18 13.88
N TRP A 55 -11.80 -1.94 14.00
CA TRP A 55 -11.82 -1.22 15.27
C TRP A 55 -13.26 -0.99 15.76
N LEU A 56 -14.18 -0.69 14.85
CA LEU A 56 -15.61 -0.59 15.15
C LEU A 56 -16.19 -1.93 15.61
N LEU A 57 -15.87 -3.03 14.93
CA LEU A 57 -16.33 -4.37 15.32
C LEU A 57 -15.78 -4.78 16.69
N ALA A 58 -14.53 -4.43 17.00
CA ALA A 58 -13.94 -4.65 18.31
C ALA A 58 -14.62 -3.80 19.39
N TYR A 59 -14.90 -2.52 19.11
CA TYR A 59 -15.65 -1.65 20.01
C TYR A 59 -17.07 -2.18 20.31
N LEU A 60 -17.71 -2.80 19.30
CA LEU A 60 -19.03 -3.42 19.45
C LEU A 60 -18.99 -4.82 20.10
N GLY A 61 -17.79 -5.33 20.45
CA GLY A 61 -17.62 -6.67 21.05
C GLY A 61 -17.87 -7.83 20.08
N VAL A 62 -17.93 -7.57 18.77
CA VAL A 62 -18.16 -8.59 17.73
C VAL A 62 -16.86 -9.28 17.34
N ALA A 63 -15.72 -8.59 17.44
CA ALA A 63 -14.40 -9.11 17.08
C ALA A 63 -13.39 -8.96 18.22
N GLU A 64 -12.48 -9.92 18.37
CA GLU A 64 -11.36 -9.79 19.30
C GLU A 64 -10.39 -8.69 18.83
N SER A 65 -9.89 -7.93 19.80
CA SER A 65 -8.95 -6.82 19.57
C SER A 65 -7.62 -7.22 18.92
N GLY A 66 -7.30 -8.52 18.89
CA GLY A 66 -6.08 -9.09 18.31
C GLY A 66 -6.15 -9.46 16.83
N PHE A 67 -7.27 -9.22 16.12
CA PHE A 67 -7.43 -9.70 14.73
C PHE A 67 -6.39 -9.15 13.71
N PHE A 68 -5.69 -8.05 14.02
CA PHE A 68 -4.68 -7.42 13.15
C PHE A 68 -3.31 -7.18 13.82
N LEU A 69 -3.10 -7.64 15.06
CA LEU A 69 -1.89 -7.40 15.87
C LEU A 69 -1.11 -8.71 16.06
#